data_AF-A0A349VNY7-F1
#
_entry.id   AF-A0A349VNY7-F1
#
_cell.length_a   1.000
_cell.length_b   1.000
_cell.length_c   1.000
_cell.angle_alpha   90.00
_cell.angle_beta   90.00
_cell.angle_gamma   90.00
#
_symmetry.space_group_name_H-M   'P 1'
#
loop_
_entity.id
_entity.type
_entity.pdbx_description
1 polymer ?
#
loop_
_entity_poly.entity_id
_entity_poly.type
_entity_poly.pdbx_seq_one_letter_code
_entity_poly.pdbx_strand_id
1 'polypeptide(L)' 'MTILRHGCRKAKRSNPNVSVGEDYFPEKTFTIRDLDGKAIDESVFSLHKLTMINFWEPWCGPCINEMPYIKRRNE' A
#
# COMPACT_ATOMS: atom_id res chain seq x y z
N MET A 1 44.59 -12.49 -5.75
CA MET A 1 43.55 -13.17 -4.93
C MET A 1 42.98 -12.17 -3.94
N THR A 2 42.08 -11.31 -4.42
CA THR A 2 41.49 -10.24 -3.60
C THR A 2 40.11 -10.70 -3.20
N ILE A 3 39.99 -11.23 -1.99
CA ILE A 3 38.73 -11.65 -1.39
C ILE A 3 37.92 -10.37 -1.13
N LEU A 4 37.07 -9.98 -2.08
CA LEU A 4 36.03 -8.98 -1.86
C LEU A 4 35.04 -9.57 -0.86
N ARG A 5 35.21 -9.15 0.39
CA ARG A 5 34.37 -9.53 1.52
C ARG A 5 32.91 -9.22 1.19
N HIS A 6 32.12 -10.28 1.07
CA HIS A 6 30.67 -10.22 1.10
C HIS A 6 30.24 -9.64 2.45
N GLY A 7 30.03 -8.33 2.49
CA GLY A 7 29.45 -7.67 3.64
C GLY A 7 27.97 -8.02 3.75
N CYS A 8 27.62 -8.90 4.69
CA CYS A 8 26.26 -9.06 5.18
C CYS A 8 25.84 -7.74 5.82
N ARG A 9 25.11 -6.89 5.08
CA ARG A 9 24.63 -5.61 5.59
C ARG A 9 23.48 -5.92 6.57
N LYS A 10 23.75 -5.86 7.88
CA LYS A 10 22.72 -6.02 8.92
C LYS A 10 21.57 -5.05 8.63
N ALA A 11 20.35 -5.59 8.56
CA ALA A 11 19.13 -4.79 8.49
C ALA A 11 19.11 -3.78 9.65
N LYS A 12 18.88 -2.50 9.33
CA LYS A 12 18.75 -1.46 10.35
C LYS A 12 17.51 -1.73 11.20
N ARG A 13 17.76 -1.97 12.49
CA ARG A 13 16.95 -1.69 13.69
C ARG A 13 15.55 -1.14 13.43
N SER A 14 14.52 -1.88 13.86
CA SER A 14 13.21 -1.32 14.17
C SER A 14 13.38 -0.14 15.14
N ASN A 15 12.66 0.95 14.88
CA ASN A 15 12.68 2.13 15.74
C ASN A 15 11.86 1.83 17.02
N PRO A 16 12.47 1.86 18.22
CA PRO A 16 11.78 1.55 19.48
C PRO A 16 10.76 2.62 19.89
N ASN A 17 10.61 3.71 19.12
CA ASN A 17 9.64 4.78 19.38
C ASN A 17 8.35 4.65 18.55
N VAL A 18 8.13 3.53 17.87
CA VAL A 18 6.81 3.26 17.27
C VAL A 18 5.91 2.69 18.37
N SER A 19 5.09 3.55 18.97
CA SER A 19 3.97 3.14 19.80
C SER A 19 2.97 2.38 18.92
N VAL A 20 3.00 1.05 18.99
CA VAL A 20 1.96 0.20 18.44
C VAL A 20 0.74 0.39 19.34
N GLY A 21 -0.13 1.35 19.02
CA GLY A 21 -1.21 1.69 19.95
C GLY A 21 -2.11 2.85 19.55
N GLU A 22 -2.28 3.13 18.26
CA GLU A 22 -3.35 4.01 17.80
C GLU A 22 -4.01 3.35 16.60
N ASP A 23 -5.33 3.16 16.67
CA ASP A 23 -6.10 2.57 15.58
C ASP A 23 -6.11 3.59 14.44
N TYR A 24 -5.17 3.44 13.51
CA TYR A 24 -4.92 4.39 12.42
C TYR A 24 -6.09 4.48 11.43
N PHE A 25 -7.06 3.58 11.54
CA PHE A 25 -8.35 3.64 10.87
C PHE A 25 -9.45 3.85 11.90
N PRO A 26 -9.60 5.08 12.45
CA PRO A 26 -10.81 5.41 13.18
C PRO A 26 -12.01 5.18 12.28
N GLU A 27 -13.20 4.97 12.86
CA GLU A 27 -14.48 4.81 12.16
C GLU A 27 -14.79 6.09 11.35
N LYS A 28 -14.14 6.21 10.20
CA LYS A 28 -14.18 7.36 9.30
C LYS A 28 -14.90 6.91 8.05
N THR A 29 -16.11 7.39 7.90
CA THR A 29 -16.81 7.39 6.62
C THR A 29 -16.01 8.24 5.63
N PHE A 30 -15.83 7.76 4.41
CA PHE A 30 -15.17 8.56 3.38
C PHE A 30 -16.13 8.83 2.23
N THR A 31 -15.92 9.95 1.57
CA THR A 31 -16.62 10.26 0.33
C THR A 31 -15.62 10.88 -0.62
N ILE A 32 -15.44 10.22 -1.76
CA ILE A 32 -14.52 10.64 -2.82
C ILE A 32 -15.28 10.76 -4.13
N ARG A 33 -14.66 11.41 -5.11
CA ARG A 33 -15.15 11.42 -6.48
C ARG A 33 -14.20 10.60 -7.34
N ASP A 34 -14.75 9.74 -8.18
CA ASP A 34 -13.95 9.04 -9.18
C ASP A 34 -13.56 9.97 -10.34
N LEU A 35 -12.88 9.41 -11.34
CA LEU A 35 -12.41 10.15 -12.52
C LEU A 35 -13.58 10.69 -13.38
N ASP A 36 -14.76 10.09 -13.27
CA ASP A 36 -15.98 10.52 -13.96
C ASP A 36 -16.80 11.53 -13.12
N GLY A 37 -16.33 11.87 -11.93
CA GLY A 37 -16.97 12.81 -11.01
C GLY A 37 -18.14 12.21 -10.22
N LYS A 38 -18.35 10.90 -10.26
CA LYS A 38 -19.37 10.20 -9.47
C LYS A 38 -18.92 10.11 -8.00
N ALA A 39 -19.85 10.36 -7.08
CA ALA A 39 -19.60 10.21 -5.65
C ALA A 39 -19.52 8.72 -5.28
N ILE A 40 -18.49 8.37 -4.51
CA ILE A 40 -18.19 7.01 -4.04
C ILE A 40 -17.94 7.06 -2.52
N ASP A 41 -18.47 6.09 -1.79
CA ASP A 41 -18.32 5.92 -0.33
C ASP A 41 -17.84 4.50 0.04
N GLU A 42 -17.73 4.18 1.33
CA GLU A 42 -17.30 2.87 1.82
C GLU A 42 -18.16 1.68 1.39
N SER A 43 -19.39 1.90 0.92
CA SER A 43 -20.28 0.82 0.49
C SER A 43 -19.68 -0.01 -0.64
N VAL A 44 -18.76 0.55 -1.44
CA VAL A 44 -18.05 -0.16 -2.52
C VAL A 44 -17.21 -1.33 -2.04
N PHE A 45 -16.87 -1.38 -0.75
CA PHE A 45 -16.10 -2.46 -0.17
C PHE A 45 -16.97 -3.61 0.35
N SER A 46 -18.30 -3.42 0.47
CA SER A 46 -19.22 -4.36 1.15
C SER A 46 -19.29 -5.75 0.50
N LEU A 47 -18.97 -5.86 -0.79
CA LEU A 47 -19.00 -7.12 -1.53
C LEU A 47 -17.72 -7.96 -1.34
N HIS A 48 -16.69 -7.41 -0.71
CA HIS A 48 -15.38 -8.03 -0.61
C HIS A 48 -15.01 -8.33 0.85
N LYS A 49 -14.43 -9.52 1.08
CA LYS A 49 -13.96 -9.94 2.41
C LYS A 49 -12.71 -9.17 2.87
N LEU A 50 -11.92 -8.70 1.92
CA LEU A 50 -10.68 -7.98 2.13
C LEU A 50 -10.52 -6.97 0.99
N THR A 51 -10.21 -5.73 1.35
CA THR A 51 -9.94 -4.65 0.40
C THR A 51 -8.53 -4.15 0.61
N MET A 52 -7.77 -4.07 -0.48
CA MET A 52 -6.46 -3.43 -0.50
C MET A 52 -6.55 -2.11 -1.25
N ILE A 53 -6.21 -1.01 -0.58
CA ILE A 53 -6.15 0.33 -1.20
C ILE A 53 -4.73 0.57 -1.69
N ASN A 54 -4.57 0.79 -2.99
CA ASN A 54 -3.29 1.08 -3.62
C ASN A 54 -3.18 2.57 -3.96
N PHE A 55 -2.38 3.32 -3.22
CA PHE A 55 -2.11 4.74 -3.48
C PHE A 55 -0.95 4.87 -4.48
N TRP A 56 -1.20 5.52 -5.62
CA TRP A 56 -0.21 5.71 -6.68
C TRP A 56 -0.49 6.98 -7.47
N GLU A 57 0.45 7.38 -8.32
CA GLU A 57 0.31 8.53 -9.22
C GLU A 57 0.80 8.21 -10.64
N PRO A 58 0.29 8.90 -11.69
CA PRO A 58 0.63 8.62 -13.09
C PRO A 58 2.12 8.71 -13.45
N TRP A 59 2.90 9.45 -12.65
CA TRP A 59 4.34 9.60 -12.84
C TRP A 59 5.16 8.63 -11.99
N CYS A 60 4.53 7.77 -11.18
CA CYS A 60 5.21 6.75 -10.40
C CYS A 60 5.51 5.52 -11.27
N GLY A 61 6.67 5.54 -11.93
CA GLY A 61 7.15 4.42 -12.76
C GLY A 61 7.13 3.05 -12.06
N PRO A 62 7.68 2.91 -10.83
CA PRO A 62 7.62 1.65 -10.08
C PRO A 62 6.18 1.19 -9.79
N CYS A 63 5.28 2.10 -9.41
CA CYS A 63 3.88 1.77 -9.12
C CYS A 63 3.18 1.18 -10.35
N ILE A 64 3.38 1.81 -11.52
CA ILE A 64 2.79 1.35 -12.79
C ILE A 64 3.31 -0.03 -13.17
N ASN A 65 4.60 -0.28 -12.96
CA ASN A 65 5.21 -1.58 -13.24
C ASN A 65 4.69 -2.70 -12.31
N GLU A 66 4.17 -2.37 -11.12
CA GLU A 66 3.60 -3.32 -10.16
C GLU A 66 2.14 -3.69 -10.48
N MET A 67 1.36 -2.78 -11.08
CA MET A 67 -0.08 -2.97 -11.32
C MET A 67 -0.45 -4.29 -12.02
N PRO A 68 0.28 -4.79 -13.04
CA PRO A 68 -0.04 -6.06 -13.68
C PRO A 68 0.03 -7.25 -12.72
N TYR A 69 0.94 -7.20 -11.74
CA TYR A 69 1.10 -8.25 -10.73
C TYR A 69 -0.02 -8.20 -9.69
N ILE A 70 -0.43 -6.99 -9.28
CA ILE A 70 -1.56 -6.79 -8.36
C ILE A 70 -2.86 -7.24 -9.03
N LYS A 71 -3.07 -6.87 -10.30
CA LYS A 71 -4.27 -7.25 -11.06
C LYS A 71 -4.43 -8.77 -11.15
N ARG A 72 -3.34 -9.51 -11.37
CA ARG A 72 -3.37 -10.99 -11.38
C ARG A 72 -3.76 -11.63 -10.04
N ARG A 73 -3.67 -10.90 -8.92
CA ARG A 73 -4.07 -11.40 -7.59
C ARG A 73 -5.52 -11.05 -7.21
N ASN A 74 -6.26 -10.37 -8.08
CA ASN A 74 -7.66 -9.98 -7.86
C ASN A 74 -8.66 -10.89 -8.61
N GLU A 75 -8.19 -12.06 -9.04
CA GLU A 75 -8.98 -13.18 -9.56
C GLU A 75 -9.06 -14.29 -8.50
#